data_AF-A0ABD7MVE7-F1
#
_entry.id   AF-A0ABD7MVE7-F1
#
_cell.length_a   1.000
_cell.length_b   1.000
_cell.length_c   1.000
_cell.angle_alpha   90.00
_cell.angle_beta   90.00
_cell.angle_gamma   90.00
#
_symmetry.space_group_name_H-M   'P 1'
#
loop_
_entity.id
_entity.type
_entity.pdbx_description
1 polymer ?
#
loop_
_entity_poly.entity_id
_entity_poly.type
_entity_poly.pdbx_seq_one_letter_code
_entity_poly.pdbx_strand_id
1 'polypeptide(L)'
;MTSTLVRLHRTLRSRLFKKNPTAVMMLILVGFYALGGLAGTSLLLAAAAETQSWSVLPLILGVGCLGYLVVESVIPSGENQIDVRTLAPLPIEAKQILPALAIIPLLTSRGVLALICAVVTAVVGTLMLPGAWGLLWSVATLINTATAILLAELLKAAISGSSRANNDKKNIIGVVLVFLIILGFNQIRWDNVSPEALAPAGEVLGWLPIASAGGVVASLIAGAAWWVIAAKILITVATFAVGILSWKALVSGHLKNPNGTSQASAQPAKTKKDKGRQTLLVPGAPHTAGGYIYSRAIQYYRRDSRLLGSLIMLPVMIAFFIFKALTGQPEMLYISIFILAWLCGISAANDFGYDGPGIWSIIVSGTPVKTWLRARHLAAITPPIVFYVFTAVLTFILSPNTTLALFIFIASLGAFLSSAAIGLLFTSFNAFPTAPPGTNPWTDKSGYSGAAMLSSFGSLIGVWFPLAPGAILLAIGYFNSSQMFLIIGAILVIAVPAAAYYAVQVMCIRRIEKSVPELFNKVGHWVS
;
A
#
# COMPACT_ATOMS: atom_id res chain seq x y z
N MET A 1 24.33 9.59 23.14
CA MET A 1 23.73 8.94 21.95
C MET A 1 22.28 9.32 21.72
N THR A 2 21.38 9.13 22.70
CA THR A 2 19.95 9.48 22.57
C THR A 2 19.68 10.90 22.09
N SER A 3 20.25 11.91 22.77
CA SER A 3 20.09 13.33 22.38
C SER A 3 20.60 13.60 20.96
N THR A 4 21.72 13.00 20.58
CA THR A 4 22.32 13.13 19.25
C THR A 4 21.42 12.58 18.17
N LEU A 5 20.85 11.38 18.36
CA LEU A 5 19.92 10.76 17.41
C LEU A 5 18.62 11.54 17.28
N VAL A 6 18.08 12.05 18.39
CA VAL A 6 16.88 12.90 18.37
C VAL A 6 17.15 14.23 17.65
N ARG A 7 18.30 14.86 17.89
CA ARG A 7 18.71 16.07 17.15
C ARG A 7 18.87 15.79 15.67
N LEU A 8 19.54 14.69 15.31
CA LEU A 8 19.71 14.26 13.93
C LEU A 8 18.35 14.06 13.24
N HIS A 9 17.43 13.33 13.87
CA HIS A 9 16.07 13.13 13.36
C HIS A 9 15.37 14.47 13.12
N ARG A 10 15.42 15.40 14.08
CA ARG A 10 14.79 16.72 13.96
C ARG A 10 15.38 17.55 12.81
N THR A 11 16.71 17.54 12.65
CA THR A 11 17.40 18.25 11.57
C THR A 11 17.03 17.67 10.20
N LEU A 12 17.01 16.34 10.09
CA LEU A 12 16.64 15.62 8.88
C LEU A 12 15.18 15.86 8.49
N ARG A 13 14.27 15.79 9.47
CA ARG A 13 12.84 16.10 9.28
C ARG A 13 12.63 17.53 8.79
N SER A 14 13.30 18.51 9.40
CA SER A 14 13.20 19.91 8.96
C SER A 14 13.69 20.09 7.51
N ARG A 15 14.80 19.43 7.13
CA ARG A 15 15.30 19.46 5.75
C ARG A 15 14.35 18.76 4.77
N LEU A 16 13.73 17.65 5.18
CA LEU A 16 12.76 16.92 4.37
C LEU A 16 11.58 17.82 3.99
N PHE A 17 10.94 18.45 4.98
CA PHE A 17 9.79 19.35 4.72
C PHE A 17 10.17 20.60 3.92
N LYS A 18 11.39 21.14 4.11
CA LYS A 18 11.86 22.29 3.32
C LYS A 18 12.16 21.95 1.86
N LYS A 19 12.68 20.74 1.58
CA LYS A 19 13.14 20.35 0.24
C LYS A 19 12.12 19.53 -0.55
N ASN A 20 11.15 18.91 0.11
CA ASN A 20 10.22 17.97 -0.50
C ASN A 20 8.77 18.45 -0.28
N PRO A 21 8.16 19.25 -1.19
CA PRO A 21 6.79 19.73 -1.01
C PRO A 21 5.75 18.60 -0.92
N THR A 22 6.03 17.44 -1.52
CA THR A 22 5.19 16.25 -1.41
C THR A 22 5.13 15.63 -0.03
N ALA A 23 6.14 15.87 0.80
CA ALA A 23 6.10 15.57 2.23
C ALA A 23 4.92 16.26 2.92
N VAL A 24 4.73 17.55 2.61
CA VAL A 24 3.65 18.38 3.15
C VAL A 24 2.30 17.90 2.63
N MET A 25 2.21 17.61 1.33
CA MET A 25 0.97 17.10 0.73
C MET A 25 0.53 15.76 1.34
N MET A 26 1.45 14.82 1.57
CA MET A 26 1.16 13.56 2.26
C MET A 26 0.68 13.78 3.69
N LEU A 27 1.32 14.71 4.40
CA LEU A 27 0.88 15.07 5.74
C LEU A 27 -0.54 15.63 5.74
N ILE A 28 -0.88 16.49 4.77
CA ILE A 28 -2.23 17.04 4.61
C ILE A 28 -3.25 15.92 4.33
N LEU A 29 -2.95 15.02 3.40
CA LEU A 29 -3.85 13.91 3.05
C LEU A 29 -4.07 12.95 4.23
N VAL A 30 -3.00 12.56 4.93
CA VAL A 30 -3.09 11.75 6.15
C VAL A 30 -3.81 12.51 7.26
N GLY A 31 -3.63 13.83 7.34
CA GLY A 31 -4.36 14.73 8.22
C GLY A 31 -5.87 14.70 7.96
N PHE A 32 -6.31 14.85 6.71
CA PHE A 32 -7.73 14.75 6.34
C PHE A 32 -8.32 13.38 6.69
N TYR A 33 -7.59 12.30 6.41
CA TYR A 33 -8.00 10.96 6.79
C TYR A 33 -8.17 10.83 8.31
N ALA A 34 -7.21 11.32 9.09
CA ALA A 34 -7.27 11.29 10.54
C ALA A 34 -8.41 12.16 11.09
N LEU A 35 -8.67 13.33 10.51
CA LEU A 35 -9.79 14.20 10.88
C LEU A 35 -11.13 13.54 10.57
N GLY A 36 -11.28 12.89 9.41
CA GLY A 36 -12.49 12.14 9.06
C GLY A 36 -12.74 10.98 10.01
N GLY A 37 -11.70 10.18 10.31
CA GLY A 37 -11.79 9.09 11.28
C GLY A 37 -12.08 9.58 12.71
N LEU A 38 -11.48 10.72 13.10
CA LEU A 38 -11.71 11.36 14.40
C LEU A 38 -13.15 11.87 14.52
N ALA A 39 -13.69 12.52 13.49
CA ALA A 39 -15.07 12.97 13.46
C ALA A 39 -16.03 11.77 13.55
N GLY A 40 -15.81 10.73 12.75
CA GLY A 40 -16.66 9.53 12.76
C GLY A 40 -16.65 8.80 14.11
N THR A 41 -15.48 8.62 14.71
CA THR A 41 -15.35 7.98 16.04
C THR A 41 -15.89 8.85 17.17
N SER A 42 -15.78 10.18 17.07
CA SER A 42 -16.36 11.11 18.05
C SER A 42 -17.89 11.15 17.99
N LEU A 43 -18.47 11.13 16.78
CA LEU A 43 -19.92 11.01 16.59
C LEU A 43 -20.44 9.67 17.10
N LEU A 44 -19.71 8.58 16.84
CA LEU A 44 -20.06 7.26 17.36
C LEU A 44 -20.01 7.24 18.90
N LEU A 45 -19.05 7.92 19.51
CA LEU A 45 -18.95 8.04 20.97
C LEU A 45 -20.14 8.82 21.56
N ALA A 46 -20.53 9.92 20.91
CA ALA A 46 -21.70 10.70 21.31
C ALA A 46 -22.99 9.87 21.20
N ALA A 47 -23.19 9.18 20.07
CA ALA A 47 -24.34 8.30 19.87
C ALA A 47 -24.38 7.11 20.85
N ALA A 48 -23.22 6.55 21.21
CA ALA A 48 -23.11 5.51 22.23
C ALA A 48 -23.48 6.02 23.63
N ALA A 49 -23.15 7.27 23.96
CA ALA A 49 -23.54 7.90 25.22
C ALA A 49 -25.05 8.15 25.32
N GLU A 50 -25.69 8.56 24.21
CA GLU A 50 -27.15 8.74 24.14
C GLU A 50 -27.91 7.42 24.26
N THR A 51 -27.45 6.38 23.55
CA THR A 51 -28.10 5.04 23.53
C THR A 51 -27.66 4.15 24.69
N GLN A 52 -26.74 4.60 25.56
CA GLN A 52 -26.16 3.82 26.66
C GLN A 52 -25.51 2.49 26.19
N SER A 53 -25.08 2.42 24.93
CA SER A 53 -24.46 1.23 24.34
C SER A 53 -22.94 1.24 24.55
N TRP A 54 -22.52 0.91 25.77
CA TRP A 54 -21.11 1.01 26.19
C TRP A 54 -20.17 -0.05 25.58
N SER A 55 -20.73 -1.13 25.04
CA SER A 55 -19.99 -2.19 24.34
C SER A 55 -19.31 -1.71 23.06
N VAL A 56 -19.67 -0.53 22.54
CA VAL A 56 -19.06 0.11 21.36
C VAL A 56 -17.75 0.85 21.68
N LEU A 57 -17.51 1.23 22.93
CA LEU A 57 -16.32 1.98 23.35
C LEU A 57 -14.98 1.32 22.92
N PRO A 58 -14.78 -0.01 23.00
CA PRO A 58 -13.55 -0.64 22.53
C PRO A 58 -13.40 -0.58 21.01
N LEU A 59 -14.51 -0.54 20.27
CA LEU A 59 -14.49 -0.41 18.81
C LEU A 59 -13.87 0.93 18.38
N ILE A 60 -14.19 2.01 19.07
CA ILE A 60 -13.63 3.34 18.81
C ILE A 60 -12.10 3.33 18.91
N LEU A 61 -11.56 2.79 20.01
CA LEU A 61 -10.12 2.69 20.21
C LEU A 61 -9.47 1.68 19.26
N GLY A 62 -10.16 0.57 18.96
CA GLY A 62 -9.70 -0.46 18.03
C GLY A 62 -9.59 0.06 16.60
N VAL A 63 -10.59 0.78 16.11
CA VAL A 63 -10.57 1.42 14.79
C VAL A 63 -9.46 2.48 14.72
N GLY A 64 -9.26 3.27 15.78
CA GLY A 64 -8.13 4.21 15.86
C GLY A 64 -6.76 3.51 15.79
N CYS A 65 -6.59 2.42 16.54
CA CYS A 65 -5.36 1.62 16.53
C CYS A 65 -5.13 0.97 15.15
N LEU A 66 -6.15 0.35 14.56
CA LEU A 66 -6.07 -0.26 13.23
C LEU A 66 -5.79 0.78 12.16
N GLY A 67 -6.46 1.93 12.19
CA GLY A 67 -6.22 3.04 11.27
C GLY A 67 -4.78 3.52 11.33
N TYR A 68 -4.21 3.66 12.54
CA TYR A 68 -2.80 3.98 12.71
C TYR A 68 -1.88 2.90 12.13
N LEU A 69 -2.13 1.62 12.40
CA LEU A 69 -1.33 0.50 11.87
C LEU A 69 -1.39 0.43 10.34
N VAL A 70 -2.56 0.65 9.74
CA VAL A 70 -2.74 0.68 8.29
C VAL A 70 -2.00 1.86 7.67
N VAL A 71 -2.17 3.06 8.21
CA VAL A 71 -1.44 4.26 7.73
C VAL A 71 0.07 4.06 7.86
N GLU A 72 0.54 3.49 8.97
CA GLU A 72 1.97 3.31 9.20
C GLU A 72 2.59 2.24 8.31
N SER A 73 1.85 1.18 8.00
CA SER A 73 2.32 0.09 7.15
C SER A 73 2.18 0.39 5.66
N VAL A 74 1.03 0.92 5.22
CA VAL A 74 0.69 1.04 3.79
C VAL A 74 1.29 2.28 3.16
N ILE A 75 1.31 3.39 3.89
CA ILE A 75 1.77 4.66 3.34
C ILE A 75 3.27 4.74 3.61
N PRO A 76 4.14 4.85 2.59
CA PRO A 76 5.56 5.09 2.81
C PRO A 76 5.81 6.41 3.54
N SER A 77 6.76 6.43 4.47
CA SER A 77 7.15 7.64 5.20
C SER A 77 8.60 8.02 4.94
N GLY A 78 8.83 9.24 4.47
CA GLY A 78 10.17 9.82 4.33
C GLY A 78 10.80 10.26 5.65
N GLU A 79 10.08 10.19 6.78
CA GLU A 79 10.56 10.62 8.10
C GLU A 79 11.35 9.53 8.84
N ASN A 80 11.19 8.26 8.45
CA ASN A 80 11.90 7.11 9.04
C ASN A 80 13.33 6.99 8.44
N GLN A 81 14.16 8.02 8.65
CA GLN A 81 15.52 8.09 8.10
C GLN A 81 16.57 7.42 9.00
N ILE A 82 16.24 7.26 10.29
CA ILE A 82 17.09 6.56 11.26
C ILE A 82 16.55 5.14 11.36
N ASP A 83 17.23 4.21 10.70
CA ASP A 83 16.95 2.77 10.79
C ASP A 83 18.06 2.10 11.60
N VAL A 84 17.73 1.01 12.30
CA VAL A 84 18.71 0.20 13.03
C VAL A 84 19.82 -0.28 12.10
N ARG A 85 19.49 -0.52 10.82
CA ARG A 85 20.44 -0.93 9.78
C ARG A 85 21.46 0.15 9.41
N THR A 86 21.07 1.43 9.39
CA THR A 86 22.01 2.52 9.08
C THR A 86 22.95 2.79 10.25
N LEU A 87 22.54 2.40 11.46
CA LEU A 87 23.32 2.50 12.69
C LEU A 87 24.19 1.26 12.96
N ALA A 88 23.89 0.11 12.34
CA ALA A 88 24.59 -1.15 12.59
C ALA A 88 26.10 -1.15 12.26
N PRO A 89 26.63 -0.39 11.28
CA PRO A 89 28.06 -0.29 11.05
C PRO A 89 28.83 0.45 12.16
N LEU A 90 28.12 1.21 13.02
CA LEU A 90 28.72 1.97 14.10
C LEU A 90 28.89 1.06 15.34
N PRO A 91 29.96 1.25 16.14
CA PRO A 91 30.19 0.46 17.36
C PRO A 91 29.27 0.92 18.51
N ILE A 92 27.97 0.67 18.38
CA ILE A 92 26.94 1.10 19.33
C ILE A 92 26.14 -0.09 19.86
N GLU A 93 25.89 -0.09 21.16
CA GLU A 93 25.10 -1.13 21.82
C GLU A 93 23.59 -0.83 21.74
N ALA A 94 22.76 -1.87 21.68
CA ALA A 94 21.30 -1.74 21.64
C ALA A 94 20.75 -0.86 22.79
N LYS A 95 21.30 -0.99 24.01
CA LYS A 95 20.89 -0.21 25.18
C LYS A 95 21.03 1.30 24.98
N GLN A 96 21.99 1.75 24.18
CA GLN A 96 22.28 3.15 23.93
C GLN A 96 21.35 3.79 22.89
N ILE A 97 20.73 2.98 22.03
CA ILE A 97 19.87 3.41 20.92
C ILE A 97 18.38 3.24 21.27
N LEU A 98 18.03 2.24 22.08
CA LEU A 98 16.64 1.93 22.45
C LEU A 98 15.84 3.15 22.95
N PRO A 99 16.34 4.02 23.84
CA PRO A 99 15.58 5.20 24.27
C PRO A 99 15.31 6.16 23.11
N ALA A 100 16.26 6.31 22.18
CA ALA A 100 16.09 7.17 21.02
C ALA A 100 15.03 6.62 20.07
N LEU A 101 15.07 5.31 19.82
CA LEU A 101 14.10 4.61 18.96
C LEU A 101 12.70 4.57 19.56
N ALA A 102 12.54 4.73 20.88
CA ALA A 102 11.22 4.89 21.50
C ALA A 102 10.66 6.31 21.33
N ILE A 103 11.53 7.33 21.32
CA ILE A 103 11.13 8.74 21.21
C ILE A 103 10.89 9.16 19.76
N ILE A 104 11.71 8.69 18.83
CA ILE A 104 11.65 9.10 17.41
C ILE A 104 10.26 8.87 16.78
N PRO A 105 9.57 7.73 16.96
CA PRO A 105 8.23 7.50 16.41
C PRO A 105 7.21 8.56 16.85
N LEU A 106 7.29 9.03 18.10
CA LEU A 106 6.42 10.10 18.64
C LEU A 106 6.69 11.46 17.97
N LEU A 107 7.92 11.68 17.49
CA LEU A 107 8.32 12.91 16.82
C LEU A 107 8.06 12.89 15.32
N THR A 108 7.61 11.78 14.75
CA THR A 108 7.14 11.73 13.36
C THR A 108 5.80 12.42 13.22
N SER A 109 5.47 12.91 12.03
CA SER A 109 4.18 13.59 11.81
C SER A 109 2.98 12.68 12.09
N ARG A 110 3.11 11.36 11.85
CA ARG A 110 2.06 10.37 12.16
C ARG A 110 1.93 10.12 13.66
N GLY A 111 3.05 10.05 14.37
CA GLY A 111 3.05 9.96 15.84
C GLY A 111 2.39 11.19 16.47
N VAL A 112 2.75 12.39 16.01
CA VAL A 112 2.12 13.65 16.47
C VAL A 112 0.62 13.65 16.16
N LEU A 113 0.22 13.24 14.96
CA LEU A 113 -1.19 13.17 14.59
C LEU A 113 -1.97 12.16 15.44
N ALA A 114 -1.38 10.99 15.71
CA ALA A 114 -1.98 9.99 16.60
C ALA A 114 -2.15 10.51 18.03
N LEU A 115 -1.18 11.29 18.54
CA LEU A 115 -1.28 11.96 19.84
C LEU A 115 -2.38 13.02 19.85
N ILE A 116 -2.51 13.84 18.79
CA ILE A 116 -3.59 14.82 18.66
C ILE A 116 -4.95 14.11 18.66
N CYS A 117 -5.11 13.06 17.86
CA CYS A 117 -6.33 12.26 17.85
C CYS A 117 -6.62 11.66 19.23
N ALA A 118 -5.61 11.11 19.92
CA ALA A 118 -5.77 10.55 21.26
C ALA A 118 -6.24 11.60 22.28
N VAL A 119 -5.67 12.81 22.25
CA VAL A 119 -6.08 13.92 23.11
C VAL A 119 -7.52 14.31 22.81
N VAL A 120 -7.90 14.46 21.54
CA VAL A 120 -9.29 14.82 21.20
C VAL A 120 -10.26 13.71 21.61
N THR A 121 -9.95 12.43 21.33
CA THR A 121 -10.79 11.30 21.75
C THR A 121 -10.89 11.19 23.28
N ALA A 122 -9.83 11.51 24.03
CA ALA A 122 -9.85 11.59 25.48
C ALA A 122 -10.78 12.70 25.97
N VAL A 123 -10.63 13.92 25.42
CA VAL A 123 -11.46 15.09 25.77
C VAL A 123 -12.93 14.84 25.46
N VAL A 124 -13.25 14.36 24.25
CA VAL A 124 -14.63 14.03 23.88
C VAL A 124 -15.20 12.98 24.84
N GLY A 125 -14.46 11.93 25.17
CA GLY A 125 -14.93 10.93 26.13
C GLY A 125 -15.09 11.47 27.55
N THR A 126 -14.24 12.39 28.02
CA THR A 126 -14.45 13.03 29.33
C THR A 126 -15.69 13.91 29.39
N LEU A 127 -16.09 14.51 28.26
CA LEU A 127 -17.27 15.36 28.19
C LEU A 127 -18.56 14.54 28.05
N MET A 128 -18.49 13.39 27.38
CA MET A 128 -19.65 12.54 27.08
C MET A 128 -19.91 11.46 28.13
N LEU A 129 -18.88 10.99 28.84
CA LEU A 129 -19.02 9.95 29.87
C LEU A 129 -19.18 10.58 31.27
N PRO A 130 -20.12 10.09 32.09
CA PRO A 130 -20.38 10.67 33.41
C PRO A 130 -19.24 10.40 34.41
N GLY A 131 -18.79 11.45 35.11
CA GLY A 131 -17.94 11.36 36.31
C GLY A 131 -16.58 10.68 36.11
N ALA A 132 -16.22 9.76 37.01
CA ALA A 132 -14.92 9.10 37.05
C ALA A 132 -14.63 8.23 35.80
N TRP A 133 -15.67 7.85 35.05
CA TRP A 133 -15.53 7.07 33.81
C TRP A 133 -14.80 7.84 32.72
N GLY A 134 -14.94 9.17 32.65
CA GLY A 134 -14.20 10.01 31.72
C GLY A 134 -12.69 10.02 31.96
N LEU A 135 -12.26 10.01 33.23
CA LEU A 135 -10.85 9.90 33.61
C LEU A 135 -10.27 8.55 33.22
N LEU A 136 -10.99 7.46 33.53
CA LEU A 136 -10.58 6.10 33.15
C LEU A 136 -10.51 5.92 31.63
N TRP A 137 -11.46 6.51 30.89
CA TRP A 137 -11.42 6.55 29.43
C TRP A 137 -10.16 7.25 28.90
N SER A 138 -9.80 8.40 29.47
CA SER A 138 -8.60 9.16 29.08
C SER A 138 -7.31 8.38 29.33
N VAL A 139 -7.24 7.65 30.44
CA VAL A 139 -6.09 6.78 30.71
C VAL A 139 -6.07 5.62 29.72
N ALA A 140 -7.21 5.00 29.44
CA ALA A 140 -7.33 3.92 28.48
C ALA A 140 -6.97 4.35 27.05
N THR A 141 -7.36 5.55 26.61
CA THR A 141 -7.03 6.07 25.28
C THR A 141 -5.52 6.25 25.14
N LEU A 142 -4.84 6.83 26.13
CA LEU A 142 -3.39 7.01 26.12
C LEU A 142 -2.65 5.67 26.09
N ILE A 143 -3.08 4.68 26.89
CA ILE A 143 -2.52 3.33 26.87
C ILE A 143 -2.73 2.67 25.51
N ASN A 144 -3.92 2.83 24.91
CA ASN A 144 -4.22 2.25 23.61
C ASN A 144 -3.38 2.90 22.49
N THR A 145 -3.16 4.21 22.54
CA THR A 145 -2.28 4.92 21.60
C THR A 145 -0.83 4.48 21.75
N ALA A 146 -0.34 4.32 22.99
CA ALA A 146 1.00 3.78 23.23
C ALA A 146 1.14 2.35 22.69
N THR A 147 0.10 1.53 22.85
CA THR A 147 0.02 0.17 22.31
C THR A 147 0.02 0.18 20.78
N ALA A 148 -0.74 1.07 20.14
CA ALA A 148 -0.79 1.23 18.70
C ALA A 148 0.59 1.60 18.11
N ILE A 149 1.29 2.54 18.74
CA ILE A 149 2.65 2.95 18.33
C ILE A 149 3.62 1.77 18.48
N LEU A 150 3.57 1.08 19.62
CA LEU A 150 4.43 -0.07 19.88
C LEU A 150 4.18 -1.22 18.89
N LEU A 151 2.92 -1.53 18.59
CA LEU A 151 2.54 -2.54 17.60
C LEU A 151 3.02 -2.14 16.19
N ALA A 152 2.95 -0.85 15.84
CA ALA A 152 3.46 -0.37 14.56
C ALA A 152 4.97 -0.53 14.44
N GLU A 153 5.73 -0.21 15.50
CA GLU A 153 7.18 -0.40 15.52
C GLU A 153 7.58 -1.88 15.48
N LEU A 154 6.85 -2.74 16.19
CA LEU A 154 7.02 -4.19 16.09
C LEU A 154 6.73 -4.70 14.68
N LEU A 155 5.67 -4.21 14.05
CA LEU A 155 5.32 -4.57 12.70
C LEU A 155 6.43 -4.16 11.73
N LYS A 156 6.93 -2.92 11.82
CA LYS A 156 8.08 -2.47 11.02
C LYS A 156 9.31 -3.34 11.23
N ALA A 157 9.69 -3.61 12.47
CA ALA A 157 10.86 -4.42 12.81
C ALA A 157 10.70 -5.88 12.37
N ALA A 158 9.50 -6.43 12.44
CA ALA A 158 9.20 -7.79 11.99
C ALA A 158 9.20 -7.92 10.46
N ILE A 159 8.85 -6.85 9.74
CA ILE A 159 8.85 -6.76 8.28
C ILE A 159 10.26 -6.49 7.73
N SER A 160 11.09 -5.74 8.47
CA SER A 160 12.47 -5.45 8.07
C SER A 160 13.45 -6.59 8.39
N GLY A 161 13.19 -7.45 9.38
CA GLY A 161 14.19 -8.41 9.87
C GLY A 161 14.23 -9.81 9.28
N SER A 162 13.25 -10.20 8.46
CA SER A 162 13.19 -11.58 7.98
C SER A 162 14.00 -11.81 6.69
N SER A 163 14.46 -13.06 6.51
CA SER A 163 15.10 -13.52 5.28
C SER A 163 14.21 -13.30 4.05
N ARG A 164 14.84 -13.17 2.88
CA ARG A 164 14.21 -12.88 1.57
C ARG A 164 12.95 -13.72 1.30
N ALA A 165 12.97 -15.01 1.64
CA ALA A 165 11.83 -15.93 1.43
C ALA A 165 10.66 -15.74 2.42
N ASN A 166 10.92 -15.24 3.63
CA ASN A 166 9.87 -14.92 4.60
C ASN A 166 9.29 -13.52 4.40
N ASN A 167 10.06 -12.58 3.83
CA ASN A 167 9.57 -11.24 3.48
C ASN A 167 8.49 -11.29 2.40
N ASP A 168 8.65 -12.13 1.37
CA ASP A 168 7.62 -12.26 0.32
C ASP A 168 6.30 -12.78 0.89
N LYS A 169 6.33 -13.77 1.80
CA LYS A 169 5.14 -14.30 2.49
C LYS A 169 4.47 -13.28 3.39
N LYS A 170 5.25 -12.52 4.18
CA LYS A 170 4.72 -11.48 5.06
C LYS A 170 4.13 -10.31 4.27
N ASN A 171 4.70 -9.99 3.10
CA ASN A 171 4.16 -8.97 2.22
C ASN A 171 2.83 -9.39 1.60
N ILE A 172 2.72 -10.65 1.17
CA ILE A 172 1.45 -11.24 0.74
C ILE A 172 0.41 -11.09 1.86
N ILE A 173 0.76 -11.51 3.09
CA ILE A 173 -0.14 -11.42 4.24
C ILE A 173 -0.56 -9.98 4.52
N GLY A 174 0.37 -9.01 4.47
CA GLY A 174 0.08 -7.60 4.70
C GLY A 174 -0.88 -7.01 3.67
N VAL A 175 -0.65 -7.27 2.38
CA VAL A 175 -1.54 -6.81 1.29
C VAL A 175 -2.91 -7.46 1.42
N VAL A 176 -2.95 -8.77 1.68
CA VAL A 176 -4.20 -9.51 1.89
C VAL A 176 -4.96 -8.99 3.11
N LEU A 177 -4.28 -8.70 4.22
CA LEU A 177 -4.89 -8.21 5.45
C LEU A 177 -5.49 -6.81 5.26
N VAL A 178 -4.73 -5.87 4.70
CA VAL A 178 -5.21 -4.51 4.41
C VAL A 178 -6.41 -4.57 3.48
N PHE A 179 -6.35 -5.44 2.48
CA PHE A 179 -7.45 -5.65 1.57
C PHE A 179 -8.67 -6.21 2.32
N LEU A 180 -8.53 -7.28 3.10
CA LEU A 180 -9.59 -7.85 3.95
C LEU A 180 -10.23 -6.81 4.88
N ILE A 181 -9.45 -5.87 5.42
CA ILE A 181 -9.97 -4.75 6.23
C ILE A 181 -10.86 -3.84 5.38
N ILE A 182 -10.41 -3.46 4.17
CA ILE A 182 -11.22 -2.69 3.22
C ILE A 182 -12.50 -3.46 2.85
N LEU A 183 -12.42 -4.80 2.71
CA LEU A 183 -13.58 -5.63 2.41
C LEU A 183 -14.57 -5.68 3.57
N GLY A 184 -14.07 -5.85 4.80
CA GLY A 184 -14.88 -5.83 6.02
C GLY A 184 -15.57 -4.48 6.20
N PHE A 185 -14.85 -3.39 5.94
CA PHE A 185 -15.42 -2.04 5.96
C PHE A 185 -16.50 -1.86 4.88
N ASN A 186 -16.31 -2.41 3.68
CA ASN A 186 -17.32 -2.37 2.61
C ASN A 186 -18.59 -3.20 2.92
N GLN A 187 -18.56 -4.14 3.89
CA GLN A 187 -19.77 -4.83 4.34
C GLN A 187 -20.63 -4.00 5.30
N ILE A 188 -20.08 -2.91 5.85
CA ILE A 188 -20.85 -1.98 6.67
C ILE A 188 -21.84 -1.28 5.74
N ARG A 189 -23.13 -1.63 5.86
CA ARG A 189 -24.20 -0.88 5.20
C ARG A 189 -24.35 0.44 5.93
N TRP A 190 -24.01 1.52 5.23
CA TRP A 190 -24.10 2.89 5.76
C TRP A 190 -25.50 3.26 6.27
N ASP A 191 -26.53 2.57 5.80
CA ASP A 191 -27.92 2.79 6.19
C ASP A 191 -28.28 2.23 7.59
N ASN A 192 -27.45 1.34 8.17
CA ASN A 192 -27.71 0.65 9.45
C ASN A 192 -26.59 0.85 10.49
N VAL A 193 -25.88 1.97 10.45
CA VAL A 193 -24.80 2.27 11.42
C VAL A 193 -25.41 2.78 12.72
N SER A 194 -25.96 1.88 13.53
CA SER A 194 -26.35 2.18 14.92
C SER A 194 -25.31 1.65 15.92
N PRO A 195 -25.14 2.29 17.10
CA PRO A 195 -24.29 1.77 18.16
C PRO A 195 -24.61 0.32 18.53
N GLU A 196 -25.90 -0.04 18.54
CA GLU A 196 -26.39 -1.39 18.85
C GLU A 196 -25.93 -2.44 17.80
N ALA A 197 -25.95 -2.09 16.51
CA ALA A 197 -25.46 -2.98 15.45
C ALA A 197 -23.94 -3.22 15.54
N LEU A 198 -23.19 -2.26 16.11
CA LEU A 198 -21.73 -2.31 16.26
C LEU A 198 -21.27 -2.88 17.61
N ALA A 199 -22.17 -3.02 18.59
CA ALA A 199 -21.88 -3.56 19.92
C ALA A 199 -21.17 -4.92 19.90
N PRO A 200 -21.60 -5.93 19.10
CA PRO A 200 -20.92 -7.23 19.06
C PRO A 200 -19.47 -7.13 18.58
N ALA A 201 -19.20 -6.26 17.61
CA ALA A 201 -17.85 -6.02 17.11
C ALA A 201 -16.99 -5.34 18.19
N GLY A 202 -17.56 -4.41 18.95
CA GLY A 202 -16.88 -3.78 20.09
C GLY A 202 -16.57 -4.74 21.23
N GLU A 203 -17.44 -5.70 21.52
CA GLU A 203 -17.17 -6.74 22.52
C GLU A 203 -15.99 -7.63 22.11
N VAL A 204 -15.99 -8.11 20.85
CA VAL A 204 -14.88 -8.93 20.31
C VAL A 204 -13.58 -8.14 20.33
N LEU A 205 -13.59 -6.88 19.85
CA LEU A 205 -12.42 -6.01 19.87
C LEU A 205 -11.93 -5.73 21.29
N GLY A 206 -12.83 -5.64 22.27
CA GLY A 206 -12.49 -5.45 23.68
C GLY A 206 -11.69 -6.59 24.31
N TRP A 207 -11.62 -7.76 23.67
CA TRP A 207 -10.73 -8.87 24.05
C TRP A 207 -9.41 -8.87 23.28
N LEU A 208 -9.30 -8.08 22.21
CA LEU A 208 -8.10 -8.03 21.39
C LEU A 208 -7.09 -7.00 21.92
N PRO A 209 -5.78 -7.26 21.74
CA PRO A 209 -4.71 -6.33 22.14
C PRO A 209 -4.90 -4.88 21.65
N ILE A 210 -5.49 -4.69 20.47
CA ILE A 210 -5.69 -3.39 19.80
C ILE A 210 -6.76 -2.48 20.45
N ALA A 211 -7.60 -3.03 21.31
CA ALA A 211 -8.73 -2.32 21.94
C ALA A 211 -8.99 -2.74 23.39
N SER A 212 -8.17 -3.64 23.95
CA SER A 212 -8.29 -4.17 25.31
C SER A 212 -8.42 -3.08 26.38
N ALA A 213 -7.69 -1.97 26.26
CA ALA A 213 -7.78 -0.84 27.19
C ALA A 213 -9.20 -0.20 27.19
N GLY A 214 -9.81 -0.04 26.02
CA GLY A 214 -11.21 0.42 25.90
C GLY A 214 -12.20 -0.64 26.39
N GLY A 215 -11.86 -1.92 26.22
CA GLY A 215 -12.57 -3.07 26.76
C GLY A 215 -12.71 -3.04 28.28
N VAL A 216 -11.69 -2.59 29.00
CA VAL A 216 -11.70 -2.45 30.47
C VAL A 216 -12.72 -1.38 30.89
N VAL A 217 -12.70 -0.22 30.24
CA VAL A 217 -13.62 0.89 30.54
C VAL A 217 -15.07 0.49 30.23
N ALA A 218 -15.32 -0.14 29.08
CA ALA A 218 -16.63 -0.65 28.71
C ALA A 218 -17.17 -1.66 29.74
N SER A 219 -16.34 -2.62 30.16
CA SER A 219 -16.72 -3.64 31.15
C SER A 219 -16.95 -3.07 32.55
N LEU A 220 -16.22 -2.01 32.93
CA LEU A 220 -16.44 -1.32 34.19
C LEU A 220 -17.76 -0.54 34.20
N ILE A 221 -18.06 0.19 33.11
CA ILE A 221 -19.31 0.95 32.99
C ILE A 221 -20.52 0.00 32.95
N ALA A 222 -20.38 -1.15 32.27
CA ALA A 222 -21.42 -2.16 32.18
C ALA A 222 -21.60 -3.01 33.47
N GLY A 223 -20.77 -2.81 34.51
CA GLY A 223 -20.85 -3.58 35.75
C GLY A 223 -20.52 -5.07 35.58
N ALA A 224 -19.64 -5.42 34.64
CA ALA A 224 -19.27 -6.81 34.36
C ALA A 224 -18.53 -7.48 35.54
N ALA A 225 -18.53 -8.82 35.55
CA ALA A 225 -17.87 -9.59 36.60
C ALA A 225 -16.37 -9.25 36.72
N TRP A 226 -15.88 -9.23 37.96
CA TRP A 226 -14.50 -8.81 38.30
C TRP A 226 -13.42 -9.58 37.51
N TRP A 227 -13.66 -10.86 37.21
CA TRP A 227 -12.73 -11.70 36.45
C TRP A 227 -12.60 -11.27 34.98
N VAL A 228 -13.66 -10.74 34.37
CA VAL A 228 -13.64 -10.22 32.98
C VAL A 228 -12.77 -8.96 32.91
N ILE A 229 -12.93 -8.06 33.88
CA ILE A 229 -12.17 -6.82 33.98
C ILE A 229 -10.69 -7.16 34.22
N ALA A 230 -10.40 -8.06 35.15
CA ALA A 230 -9.04 -8.53 35.42
C ALA A 230 -8.39 -9.18 34.19
N ALA A 231 -9.14 -9.98 33.43
CA ALA A 231 -8.63 -10.60 32.20
C ALA A 231 -8.27 -9.56 31.13
N LYS A 232 -9.11 -8.55 30.90
CA LYS A 232 -8.83 -7.47 29.92
C LYS A 232 -7.67 -6.57 30.34
N ILE A 233 -7.53 -6.29 31.64
CA ILE A 233 -6.34 -5.60 32.18
C ILE A 233 -5.09 -6.45 31.92
N LEU A 234 -5.15 -7.75 32.20
CA LEU A 234 -4.04 -8.67 31.98
C LEU A 234 -3.65 -8.72 30.50
N ILE A 235 -4.60 -8.76 29.57
CA ILE A 235 -4.34 -8.70 28.12
C ILE A 235 -3.62 -7.40 27.76
N THR A 236 -4.05 -6.26 28.30
CA THR A 236 -3.43 -4.95 28.04
C THR A 236 -1.98 -4.92 28.53
N VAL A 237 -1.74 -5.34 29.77
CA VAL A 237 -0.40 -5.38 30.39
C VAL A 237 0.50 -6.40 29.68
N ALA A 238 -0.01 -7.59 29.38
CA ALA A 238 0.74 -8.63 28.68
C ALA A 238 1.14 -8.18 27.27
N THR A 239 0.24 -7.53 26.54
CA THR A 239 0.54 -6.96 25.21
C THR A 239 1.69 -5.97 25.28
N PHE A 240 1.65 -5.06 26.25
CA PHE A 240 2.69 -4.05 26.41
C PHE A 240 4.04 -4.67 26.83
N ALA A 241 4.03 -5.60 27.79
CA ALA A 241 5.22 -6.28 28.28
C ALA A 241 5.88 -7.15 27.20
N VAL A 242 5.11 -8.07 26.58
CA VAL A 242 5.58 -8.91 25.47
C VAL A 242 6.04 -8.04 24.31
N GLY A 243 5.33 -6.94 24.07
CA GLY A 243 5.64 -6.00 23.02
C GLY A 243 7.01 -5.34 23.19
N ILE A 244 7.31 -4.80 24.37
CA ILE A 244 8.62 -4.21 24.68
C ILE A 244 9.74 -5.25 24.59
N LEU A 245 9.51 -6.45 25.14
CA LEU A 245 10.50 -7.52 25.13
C LEU A 245 10.82 -7.98 23.70
N SER A 246 9.79 -8.18 22.88
CA SER A 246 9.93 -8.56 21.48
C SER A 246 10.65 -7.47 20.69
N TRP A 247 10.31 -6.21 20.93
CA TRP A 247 10.96 -5.08 20.25
C TRP A 247 12.44 -5.00 20.61
N LYS A 248 12.80 -5.11 21.89
CA LYS A 248 14.21 -5.17 22.33
C LYS A 248 14.96 -6.33 21.68
N ALA A 249 14.35 -7.51 21.64
CA ALA A 249 14.93 -8.69 21.00
C ALA A 249 15.18 -8.45 19.50
N LEU A 250 14.19 -7.92 18.78
CA LEU A 250 14.30 -7.61 17.36
C LEU A 250 15.39 -6.57 17.09
N VAL A 251 15.41 -5.43 17.81
CA VAL A 251 16.43 -4.39 17.63
C VAL A 251 17.84 -4.96 17.88
N SER A 252 18.00 -5.76 18.93
CA SER A 252 19.30 -6.40 19.22
C SER A 252 19.73 -7.41 18.14
N GLY A 253 18.77 -8.14 17.56
CA GLY A 253 19.02 -9.06 16.46
C GLY A 253 19.45 -8.35 15.18
N HIS A 254 18.82 -7.21 14.86
CA HIS A 254 19.16 -6.39 13.70
C HIS A 254 20.54 -5.75 13.80
N LEU A 255 20.95 -5.29 14.99
CA LEU A 255 22.31 -4.76 15.20
C LEU A 255 23.37 -5.85 15.02
N LYS A 256 23.08 -7.09 15.41
CA LYS A 256 23.99 -8.23 15.25
C LYS A 256 24.05 -8.74 13.81
N ASN A 257 22.92 -8.73 13.10
CA ASN A 257 22.77 -9.26 11.74
C ASN A 257 22.06 -8.26 10.80
N PRO A 258 22.69 -7.12 10.45
CA PRO A 258 22.01 -6.03 9.73
C PRO A 258 21.53 -6.38 8.32
N ASN A 259 22.17 -7.34 7.66
CA ASN A 259 21.83 -7.71 6.28
C ASN A 259 20.94 -8.95 6.17
N GLY A 260 20.61 -9.65 7.27
CA GLY A 260 19.84 -10.90 7.23
C GLY A 260 20.43 -12.01 6.34
N THR A 261 21.67 -11.85 5.87
CA THR A 261 22.34 -12.70 4.87
C THR A 261 23.47 -13.55 5.44
N SER A 262 23.50 -13.82 6.75
CA SER A 262 24.44 -14.80 7.29
C SER A 262 23.73 -15.71 8.27
N GLN A 263 23.79 -17.01 7.96
CA GLN A 263 23.16 -18.14 8.65
C GLN A 263 21.76 -18.58 8.17
N ALA A 264 21.42 -18.39 6.89
CA ALA A 264 21.03 -19.59 6.17
C ALA A 264 22.35 -20.33 5.98
N SER A 265 22.48 -21.49 6.61
CA SER A 265 23.67 -22.33 6.61
C SER A 265 24.37 -22.26 5.26
N ALA A 266 25.70 -22.21 5.30
CA ALA A 266 26.50 -22.84 4.26
C ALA A 266 26.07 -24.31 4.16
N GLN A 267 24.90 -24.57 3.57
CA GLN A 267 24.68 -25.82 2.90
C GLN A 267 25.79 -25.81 1.84
N PRO A 268 26.68 -26.82 1.83
CA PRO A 268 27.63 -26.96 0.75
C PRO A 268 26.81 -26.84 -0.52
N ALA A 269 27.20 -25.90 -1.38
CA ALA A 269 26.51 -25.66 -2.63
C ALA A 269 26.36 -27.02 -3.29
N LYS A 270 25.16 -27.61 -3.23
CA LYS A 270 24.86 -28.80 -4.01
C LYS A 270 25.14 -28.35 -5.42
N THR A 271 26.22 -28.90 -5.99
CA THR A 271 26.70 -28.65 -7.33
C THR A 271 25.50 -28.93 -8.22
N LYS A 272 24.72 -27.89 -8.50
CA LYS A 272 23.54 -28.00 -9.35
C LYS A 272 24.14 -28.30 -10.70
N LYS A 273 24.05 -29.58 -11.06
CA LYS A 273 24.31 -30.14 -12.39
C LYS A 273 24.05 -29.05 -13.41
N ASP A 274 25.09 -28.71 -14.17
CA ASP A 274 25.10 -27.68 -15.20
C ASP A 274 23.90 -27.91 -16.12
N LYS A 275 22.78 -27.24 -15.81
CA LYS A 275 21.58 -27.26 -16.63
C LYS A 275 21.93 -26.35 -17.78
N GLY A 276 22.37 -26.96 -18.87
CA GLY A 276 22.93 -26.31 -20.06
C GLY A 276 22.24 -24.99 -20.38
N ARG A 277 23.07 -23.97 -20.65
CA ARG A 277 22.70 -22.60 -21.05
C ARG A 277 21.31 -22.21 -20.54
N GLN A 278 21.19 -21.83 -19.26
CA GLN A 278 20.04 -21.07 -18.81
C GLN A 278 20.04 -19.74 -19.59
N THR A 279 19.36 -19.74 -20.73
CA THR A 279 19.17 -18.54 -21.53
C THR A 279 18.34 -17.58 -20.69
N LEU A 280 18.75 -16.31 -20.67
CA LEU A 280 17.99 -15.24 -20.02
C LEU A 280 16.62 -15.01 -20.70
N LEU A 281 16.38 -15.65 -21.85
CA LEU A 281 15.18 -15.51 -22.66
C LEU A 281 14.02 -16.33 -22.08
N VAL A 282 12.85 -15.70 -21.98
CA VAL A 282 11.63 -16.44 -21.69
C VAL A 282 11.22 -17.27 -22.91
N PRO A 283 10.51 -18.40 -22.74
CA PRO A 283 10.05 -19.21 -23.86
C PRO A 283 9.29 -18.37 -24.89
N GLY A 284 9.69 -18.45 -26.16
CA GLY A 284 9.08 -17.71 -27.28
C GLY A 284 9.62 -16.29 -27.52
N ALA A 285 10.51 -15.77 -26.67
CA ALA A 285 11.14 -14.48 -26.93
C ALA A 285 12.21 -14.60 -28.05
N PRO A 286 12.24 -13.67 -29.02
CA PRO A 286 13.23 -13.70 -30.09
C PRO A 286 14.64 -13.42 -29.55
N HIS A 287 15.67 -13.99 -30.21
CA HIS A 287 17.09 -13.74 -29.91
C HIS A 287 17.54 -12.34 -30.40
N THR A 288 16.89 -11.29 -29.92
CA THR A 288 17.19 -9.88 -30.22
C THR A 288 17.41 -9.09 -28.93
N ALA A 289 18.01 -7.90 -29.01
CA ALA A 289 18.19 -7.02 -27.86
C ALA A 289 16.86 -6.78 -27.10
N GLY A 290 15.76 -6.57 -27.84
CA GLY A 290 14.43 -6.42 -27.27
C GLY A 290 13.95 -7.68 -26.54
N GLY A 291 14.19 -8.87 -27.10
CA GLY A 291 13.84 -10.13 -26.44
C GLY A 291 14.58 -10.34 -25.12
N TYR A 292 15.86 -9.98 -25.04
CA TYR A 292 16.63 -10.04 -23.80
C TYR A 292 16.17 -9.01 -22.76
N ILE A 293 15.89 -7.77 -23.17
CA ILE A 293 15.37 -6.72 -22.27
C ILE A 293 14.00 -7.13 -21.70
N TYR A 294 13.10 -7.61 -22.57
CA TYR A 294 11.78 -8.09 -22.17
C TYR A 294 11.90 -9.25 -21.18
N SER A 295 12.71 -10.26 -21.52
CA SER A 295 12.85 -11.46 -20.71
C SER A 295 13.47 -11.17 -19.34
N ARG A 296 14.47 -10.27 -19.29
CA ARG A 296 15.05 -9.77 -18.03
C ARG A 296 13.98 -9.18 -17.12
N ALA A 297 13.17 -8.26 -17.67
CA ALA A 297 12.14 -7.55 -16.91
C ALA A 297 11.03 -8.51 -16.43
N ILE A 298 10.61 -9.48 -17.24
CA ILE A 298 9.66 -10.52 -16.81
C ILE A 298 10.22 -11.37 -15.66
N GLN A 299 11.50 -11.74 -15.71
CA GLN A 299 12.12 -12.50 -14.62
C GLN A 299 12.22 -11.71 -13.31
N TYR A 300 12.27 -10.39 -13.36
CA TYR A 300 12.28 -9.55 -12.17
C TYR A 300 10.98 -9.59 -11.38
N TYR A 301 9.82 -9.83 -12.00
CA TYR A 301 8.58 -10.05 -11.26
C TYR A 301 8.66 -11.24 -10.29
N ARG A 302 9.54 -12.23 -10.54
CA ARG A 302 9.78 -13.35 -9.62
C ARG A 302 10.93 -13.12 -8.65
N ARG A 303 11.85 -12.20 -8.94
CA ARG A 303 13.11 -12.02 -8.19
C ARG A 303 13.15 -10.75 -7.34
N ASP A 304 12.37 -9.75 -7.70
CA ASP A 304 12.22 -8.48 -6.99
C ASP A 304 10.88 -8.46 -6.25
N SER A 305 10.95 -8.37 -4.92
CA SER A 305 9.80 -8.37 -4.02
C SER A 305 8.84 -7.21 -4.28
N ARG A 306 9.31 -6.09 -4.81
CA ARG A 306 8.49 -4.90 -5.11
C ARG A 306 7.55 -5.17 -6.28
N LEU A 307 8.11 -5.71 -7.35
CA LEU A 307 7.33 -6.10 -8.53
C LEU A 307 6.41 -7.28 -8.21
N LEU A 308 6.90 -8.27 -7.47
CA LEU A 308 6.09 -9.40 -7.00
C LEU A 308 4.90 -8.93 -6.16
N GLY A 309 5.12 -7.99 -5.22
CA GLY A 309 4.07 -7.40 -4.38
C GLY A 309 2.95 -6.76 -5.19
N SER A 310 3.29 -6.00 -6.24
CA SER A 310 2.29 -5.42 -7.16
C SER A 310 1.49 -6.49 -7.90
N LEU A 311 2.12 -7.61 -8.27
CA LEU A 311 1.47 -8.70 -8.99
C LEU A 311 0.51 -9.51 -8.11
N ILE A 312 0.87 -9.74 -6.83
CA ILE A 312 0.05 -10.48 -5.86
C ILE A 312 -1.27 -9.75 -5.56
N MET A 313 -1.29 -8.43 -5.64
CA MET A 313 -2.50 -7.65 -5.40
C MET A 313 -3.62 -8.01 -6.39
N LEU A 314 -3.28 -8.32 -7.65
CA LEU A 314 -4.26 -8.63 -8.70
C LEU A 314 -5.10 -9.90 -8.41
N PRO A 315 -4.52 -11.09 -8.13
CA PRO A 315 -5.33 -12.28 -7.81
C PRO A 315 -6.12 -12.12 -6.50
N VAL A 316 -5.62 -11.34 -5.54
CA VAL A 316 -6.36 -11.03 -4.30
C VAL A 316 -7.61 -10.21 -4.63
N MET A 317 -7.49 -9.20 -5.50
CA MET A 317 -8.64 -8.42 -5.97
C MET A 317 -9.63 -9.29 -6.74
N ILE A 318 -9.15 -10.18 -7.62
CA ILE A 318 -10.00 -11.11 -8.38
C ILE A 318 -10.81 -12.01 -7.42
N ALA A 319 -10.14 -12.63 -6.45
CA ALA A 319 -10.80 -13.50 -5.47
C ALA A 319 -11.90 -12.75 -4.70
N PHE A 320 -11.67 -11.49 -4.35
CA PHE A 320 -12.69 -10.66 -3.71
C PHE A 320 -13.90 -10.38 -4.59
N PHE A 321 -13.68 -9.96 -5.84
CA PHE A 321 -14.79 -9.65 -6.73
C PHE A 321 -15.61 -10.90 -7.05
N ILE A 322 -14.97 -12.07 -7.20
CA ILE A 322 -15.65 -13.36 -7.30
C ILE A 322 -16.45 -13.64 -6.04
N PHE A 323 -15.86 -13.50 -4.85
CA PHE A 323 -16.58 -13.71 -3.59
C PHE A 323 -17.83 -12.82 -3.51
N LYS A 324 -17.70 -11.52 -3.80
CA LYS A 324 -18.83 -10.60 -3.84
C LYS A 324 -19.91 -11.04 -4.82
N ALA A 325 -19.51 -11.44 -6.02
CA ALA A 325 -20.41 -11.94 -7.05
C ALA A 325 -21.22 -13.15 -6.55
N LEU A 326 -20.54 -14.11 -5.92
CA LEU A 326 -21.15 -15.32 -5.36
C LEU A 326 -22.02 -15.04 -4.12
N THR A 327 -21.73 -13.98 -3.36
CA THR A 327 -22.52 -13.56 -2.19
C THR A 327 -23.67 -12.61 -2.52
N GLY A 328 -24.15 -12.61 -3.77
CA GLY A 328 -25.34 -11.86 -4.18
C GLY A 328 -25.08 -10.43 -4.69
N GLN A 329 -23.83 -10.09 -5.03
CA GLN A 329 -23.48 -8.82 -5.68
C GLN A 329 -22.78 -9.07 -7.04
N PRO A 330 -23.43 -9.71 -8.03
CA PRO A 330 -22.81 -10.09 -9.30
C PRO A 330 -22.31 -8.90 -10.13
N GLU A 331 -22.92 -7.73 -9.98
CA GLU A 331 -22.50 -6.45 -10.59
C GLU A 331 -21.02 -6.09 -10.28
N MET A 332 -20.47 -6.61 -9.19
CA MET A 332 -19.07 -6.40 -8.81
C MET A 332 -18.08 -7.00 -9.83
N LEU A 333 -18.51 -7.95 -10.65
CA LEU A 333 -17.69 -8.50 -11.75
C LEU A 333 -17.44 -7.47 -12.85
N TYR A 334 -18.38 -6.55 -13.09
CA TYR A 334 -18.21 -5.47 -14.05
C TYR A 334 -17.19 -4.42 -13.57
N ILE A 335 -17.20 -4.14 -12.27
CA ILE A 335 -16.22 -3.27 -11.64
C ILE A 335 -14.83 -3.95 -11.70
N SER A 336 -14.79 -5.26 -11.48
CA SER A 336 -13.54 -6.03 -11.45
C SER A 336 -12.75 -5.98 -12.77
N ILE A 337 -13.43 -6.24 -13.89
CA ILE A 337 -12.80 -6.26 -15.21
C ILE A 337 -12.28 -4.87 -15.59
N PHE A 338 -13.01 -3.81 -15.24
CA PHE A 338 -12.61 -2.44 -15.50
C PHE A 338 -11.41 -2.02 -14.64
N ILE A 339 -11.45 -2.27 -13.33
CA ILE A 339 -10.37 -1.91 -12.41
C ILE A 339 -9.08 -2.66 -12.77
N LEU A 340 -9.16 -3.95 -13.12
CA LEU A 340 -7.95 -4.69 -13.51
C LEU A 340 -7.34 -4.17 -14.82
N ALA A 341 -8.17 -3.82 -15.81
CA ALA A 341 -7.69 -3.15 -17.01
C ALA A 341 -6.97 -1.83 -16.69
N TRP A 342 -7.57 -1.03 -15.81
CA TRP A 342 -7.01 0.23 -15.35
C TRP A 342 -5.69 0.06 -14.58
N LEU A 343 -5.54 -0.98 -13.76
CA LEU A 343 -4.30 -1.23 -13.01
C LEU A 343 -3.13 -1.74 -13.88
N CYS A 344 -3.40 -2.29 -15.06
CA CYS A 344 -2.37 -2.93 -15.90
C CYS A 344 -1.19 -1.99 -16.24
N GLY A 345 -1.48 -0.74 -16.64
CA GLY A 345 -0.45 0.22 -17.06
C GLY A 345 0.19 1.01 -15.93
N ILE A 346 -0.39 1.02 -14.72
CA ILE A 346 0.18 1.69 -13.55
C ILE A 346 1.53 1.06 -13.17
N SER A 347 1.67 -0.25 -13.35
CA SER A 347 2.92 -0.97 -13.14
C SER A 347 4.09 -0.45 -14.00
N ALA A 348 3.79 0.12 -15.17
CA ALA A 348 4.76 0.67 -16.10
C ALA A 348 5.15 2.13 -15.81
N ALA A 349 4.52 2.80 -14.83
CA ALA A 349 4.67 4.24 -14.59
C ALA A 349 6.07 4.68 -14.14
N ASN A 350 6.94 3.74 -13.74
CA ASN A 350 8.33 4.03 -13.36
C ASN A 350 9.31 2.91 -13.74
N ASP A 351 9.16 2.33 -14.93
CA ASP A 351 9.98 1.23 -15.41
C ASP A 351 11.49 1.51 -15.36
N PHE A 352 11.89 2.73 -15.73
CA PHE A 352 13.29 3.16 -15.69
C PHE A 352 13.82 3.37 -14.27
N GLY A 353 12.96 3.79 -13.35
CA GLY A 353 13.31 3.85 -11.93
C GLY A 353 13.61 2.48 -11.33
N TYR A 354 12.90 1.43 -11.79
CA TYR A 354 13.17 0.04 -11.39
C TYR A 354 14.42 -0.54 -12.05
N ASP A 355 14.73 -0.16 -13.29
CA ASP A 355 15.97 -0.56 -13.96
C ASP A 355 17.21 0.12 -13.34
N GLY A 356 17.06 1.36 -12.88
CA GLY A 356 18.05 2.10 -12.08
C GLY A 356 19.44 2.22 -12.74
N PRO A 357 20.54 2.04 -11.98
CA PRO A 357 21.91 2.04 -12.51
C PRO A 357 22.14 1.00 -13.61
N GLY A 358 21.34 -0.07 -13.67
CA GLY A 358 21.44 -1.11 -14.69
C GLY A 358 21.19 -0.60 -16.11
N ILE A 359 20.56 0.56 -16.27
CA ILE A 359 20.40 1.25 -17.56
C ILE A 359 21.74 1.51 -18.25
N TRP A 360 22.84 1.68 -17.50
CA TRP A 360 24.17 1.87 -18.06
C TRP A 360 24.55 0.78 -19.09
N SER A 361 24.18 -0.48 -18.81
CA SER A 361 24.43 -1.59 -19.73
C SER A 361 23.74 -1.41 -21.09
N ILE A 362 22.54 -0.83 -21.10
CA ILE A 362 21.76 -0.57 -22.31
C ILE A 362 22.40 0.58 -23.10
N ILE A 363 22.83 1.64 -22.40
CA ILE A 363 23.53 2.79 -22.99
C ILE A 363 24.82 2.34 -23.67
N VAL A 364 25.70 1.62 -22.96
CA VAL A 364 26.99 1.16 -23.51
C VAL A 364 26.81 0.17 -24.65
N SER A 365 25.78 -0.68 -24.61
CA SER A 365 25.48 -1.61 -25.70
C SER A 365 25.01 -0.95 -27.00
N GLY A 366 24.71 0.36 -26.98
CA GLY A 366 24.18 1.08 -28.15
C GLY A 366 22.79 0.60 -28.58
N THR A 367 21.99 0.01 -27.67
CA THR A 367 20.67 -0.51 -28.04
C THR A 367 19.74 0.64 -28.45
N PRO A 368 19.05 0.56 -29.62
CA PRO A 368 18.12 1.60 -30.05
C PRO A 368 17.03 1.86 -29.01
N VAL A 369 16.77 3.13 -28.70
CA VAL A 369 15.79 3.56 -27.69
C VAL A 369 14.40 2.99 -27.96
N LYS A 370 13.97 2.95 -29.23
CA LYS A 370 12.71 2.33 -29.65
C LYS A 370 12.62 0.86 -29.23
N THR A 371 13.70 0.11 -29.35
CA THR A 371 13.76 -1.31 -28.95
C THR A 371 13.73 -1.44 -27.43
N TRP A 372 14.50 -0.61 -26.73
CA TRP A 372 14.54 -0.60 -25.27
C TRP A 372 13.18 -0.26 -24.65
N LEU A 373 12.59 0.88 -25.01
CA LEU A 373 11.32 1.36 -24.44
C LEU A 373 10.19 0.36 -24.69
N ARG A 374 10.04 -0.12 -25.93
CA ARG A 374 8.97 -1.07 -26.28
C ARG A 374 9.11 -2.39 -25.53
N ALA A 375 10.30 -2.97 -25.52
CA ALA A 375 10.54 -4.24 -24.83
C ALA A 375 10.29 -4.11 -23.33
N ARG A 376 10.75 -3.02 -22.72
CA ARG A 376 10.60 -2.80 -21.28
C ARG A 376 9.15 -2.56 -20.89
N HIS A 377 8.42 -1.75 -21.66
CA HIS A 377 7.01 -1.47 -21.42
C HIS A 377 6.13 -2.71 -21.64
N LEU A 378 6.37 -3.48 -22.71
CA LEU A 378 5.68 -4.75 -22.94
C LEU A 378 5.88 -5.71 -21.77
N ALA A 379 7.09 -5.78 -21.21
CA ALA A 379 7.36 -6.62 -20.05
C ALA A 379 6.61 -6.17 -18.80
N ALA A 380 6.40 -4.87 -18.62
CA ALA A 380 5.63 -4.35 -17.49
C ALA A 380 4.15 -4.73 -17.58
N ILE A 381 3.53 -4.58 -18.75
CA ILE A 381 2.10 -4.81 -18.94
C ILE A 381 1.73 -6.29 -19.15
N THR A 382 2.66 -7.15 -19.59
CA THR A 382 2.32 -8.56 -19.90
C THR A 382 1.75 -9.32 -18.70
N PRO A 383 2.38 -9.31 -17.50
CA PRO A 383 1.86 -10.09 -16.38
C PRO A 383 0.46 -9.62 -15.92
N PRO A 384 0.18 -8.32 -15.75
CA PRO A 384 -1.18 -7.85 -15.45
C PRO A 384 -2.24 -8.20 -16.51
N ILE A 385 -1.90 -8.20 -17.80
CA ILE A 385 -2.83 -8.56 -18.88
C ILE A 385 -3.39 -9.97 -18.70
N VAL A 386 -2.58 -10.92 -18.22
CA VAL A 386 -3.05 -12.30 -17.96
C VAL A 386 -4.19 -12.32 -16.93
N PHE A 387 -4.06 -11.54 -15.86
CA PHE A 387 -5.09 -11.40 -14.83
C PHE A 387 -6.34 -10.68 -15.35
N TYR A 388 -6.15 -9.65 -16.17
CA TYR A 388 -7.24 -8.95 -16.84
C TYR A 388 -8.04 -9.89 -17.76
N VAL A 389 -7.38 -10.64 -18.65
CA VAL A 389 -8.05 -11.59 -19.56
C VAL A 389 -8.76 -12.69 -18.80
N PHE A 390 -8.13 -13.24 -17.77
CA PHE A 390 -8.77 -14.22 -16.89
C PHE A 390 -10.06 -13.67 -16.26
N THR A 391 -10.02 -12.43 -15.79
CA THR A 391 -11.21 -11.78 -15.20
C THR A 391 -12.26 -11.46 -16.23
N ALA A 392 -11.87 -11.08 -17.45
CA ALA A 392 -12.81 -10.87 -18.55
C ALA A 392 -13.62 -12.14 -18.84
N VAL A 393 -12.93 -13.29 -18.94
CA VAL A 393 -13.58 -14.60 -19.13
C VAL A 393 -14.54 -14.89 -17.97
N LEU A 394 -14.12 -14.68 -16.72
CA LEU A 394 -14.98 -14.87 -15.55
C LEU A 394 -16.22 -13.97 -15.57
N THR A 395 -16.08 -12.70 -15.93
CA THR A 395 -17.20 -11.77 -16.03
C THR A 395 -18.22 -12.25 -17.08
N PHE A 396 -17.78 -12.77 -18.22
CA PHE A 396 -18.72 -13.32 -19.21
C PHE A 396 -19.43 -14.60 -18.75
N ILE A 397 -18.78 -15.42 -17.92
CA ILE A 397 -19.36 -16.69 -17.43
C ILE A 397 -20.35 -16.45 -16.28
N LEU A 398 -19.98 -15.59 -15.33
CA LEU A 398 -20.69 -15.44 -14.05
C LEU A 398 -21.67 -14.27 -14.03
N SER A 399 -21.60 -13.36 -15.01
CA SER A 399 -22.44 -12.17 -14.99
C SER A 399 -23.88 -12.44 -15.46
N PRO A 400 -24.90 -11.89 -14.78
CA PRO A 400 -26.32 -12.03 -15.16
C PRO A 400 -26.66 -11.42 -16.52
N ASN A 401 -25.98 -10.34 -16.92
CA ASN A 401 -26.28 -9.62 -18.15
C ASN A 401 -25.05 -9.62 -19.08
N THR A 402 -25.09 -10.49 -20.07
CA THR A 402 -24.01 -10.68 -21.06
C THR A 402 -23.82 -9.47 -21.98
N THR A 403 -24.90 -8.75 -22.29
CA THR A 403 -24.85 -7.52 -23.10
C THR A 403 -24.10 -6.41 -22.35
N LEU A 404 -24.43 -6.23 -21.07
CA LEU A 404 -23.75 -5.25 -20.20
C LEU A 404 -22.28 -5.65 -20.01
N ALA A 405 -22.01 -6.94 -19.78
CA ALA A 405 -20.65 -7.48 -19.73
C ALA A 405 -19.84 -7.15 -20.99
N LEU A 406 -20.45 -7.26 -22.18
CA LEU A 406 -19.80 -6.93 -23.45
C LEU A 406 -19.43 -5.46 -23.55
N PHE A 407 -20.34 -4.54 -23.22
CA PHE A 407 -20.04 -3.10 -23.27
C PHE A 407 -18.97 -2.70 -22.27
N ILE A 408 -18.99 -3.28 -21.07
CA ILE A 408 -17.95 -3.02 -20.06
C ILE A 408 -16.62 -3.65 -20.44
N PHE A 409 -16.62 -4.83 -21.07
CA PHE A 409 -15.41 -5.40 -21.65
C PHE A 409 -14.79 -4.45 -22.68
N ILE A 410 -15.59 -3.93 -23.63
CA ILE A 410 -15.13 -2.98 -24.64
C ILE A 410 -14.58 -1.70 -23.98
N ALA A 411 -15.29 -1.14 -22.98
CA ALA A 411 -14.81 0.01 -22.23
C ALA A 411 -13.51 -0.29 -21.45
N SER A 412 -13.39 -1.49 -20.89
CA SER A 412 -12.18 -1.91 -20.15
C SER A 412 -10.97 -2.06 -21.08
N LEU A 413 -11.13 -2.49 -22.33
CA LEU A 413 -10.04 -2.48 -23.32
C LEU A 413 -9.54 -1.07 -23.57
N GLY A 414 -10.45 -0.09 -23.68
CA GLY A 414 -10.11 1.32 -23.73
C GLY A 414 -9.33 1.78 -22.50
N ALA A 415 -9.79 1.39 -21.31
CA ALA A 415 -9.13 1.74 -20.05
C ALA A 415 -7.73 1.12 -19.94
N PHE A 416 -7.54 -0.11 -20.43
CA PHE A 416 -6.25 -0.77 -20.52
C PHE A 416 -5.28 0.01 -21.43
N LEU A 417 -5.71 0.39 -22.63
CA LEU A 417 -4.89 1.17 -23.57
C LEU A 417 -4.52 2.54 -23.00
N SER A 418 -5.51 3.23 -22.41
CA SER A 418 -5.29 4.49 -21.70
C SER A 418 -4.28 4.32 -20.56
N SER A 419 -4.44 3.30 -19.72
CA SER A 419 -3.50 3.01 -18.63
C SER A 419 -2.09 2.73 -19.12
N ALA A 420 -1.94 1.92 -20.17
CA ALA A 420 -0.65 1.66 -20.78
C ALA A 420 0.00 2.94 -21.34
N ALA A 421 -0.79 3.84 -21.93
CA ALA A 421 -0.32 5.13 -22.43
C ALA A 421 0.17 6.02 -21.27
N ILE A 422 -0.63 6.15 -20.22
CA ILE A 422 -0.27 6.97 -19.06
C ILE A 422 0.97 6.42 -18.35
N GLY A 423 1.10 5.09 -18.22
CA GLY A 423 2.32 4.44 -17.72
C GLY A 423 3.57 4.79 -18.54
N LEU A 424 3.47 4.73 -19.88
CA LEU A 424 4.56 5.14 -20.79
C LEU A 424 4.95 6.61 -20.62
N LEU A 425 3.96 7.50 -20.48
CA LEU A 425 4.21 8.93 -20.24
C LEU A 425 5.00 9.12 -18.94
N PHE A 426 4.53 8.52 -17.85
CA PHE A 426 5.18 8.72 -16.56
C PHE A 426 6.58 8.14 -16.50
N THR A 427 6.82 6.93 -17.03
CA THR A 427 8.20 6.40 -17.03
C THR A 427 9.14 7.21 -17.91
N SER A 428 8.64 7.91 -18.93
CA SER A 428 9.50 8.66 -19.87
C SER A 428 9.75 10.10 -19.41
N PHE A 429 8.73 10.77 -18.88
CA PHE A 429 8.78 12.19 -18.51
C PHE A 429 9.03 12.42 -17.01
N ASN A 430 8.64 11.45 -16.18
CA ASN A 430 8.63 11.58 -14.73
C ASN A 430 9.29 10.36 -14.05
N ALA A 431 10.34 9.80 -14.65
CA ALA A 431 11.12 8.73 -14.02
C ALA A 431 11.72 9.22 -12.70
N PHE A 432 11.69 8.36 -11.69
CA PHE A 432 12.25 8.64 -10.37
C PHE A 432 13.01 7.45 -9.81
N PRO A 433 14.07 7.68 -9.04
CA PRO A 433 14.87 6.59 -8.47
C PRO A 433 14.01 5.74 -7.52
N THR A 434 14.23 4.42 -7.55
CA THR A 434 13.56 3.50 -6.62
C THR A 434 14.49 3.07 -5.49
N ALA A 435 14.00 2.30 -4.51
CA ALA A 435 14.89 1.65 -3.55
C ALA A 435 15.81 0.60 -4.22
N PRO A 436 16.90 0.18 -3.56
CA PRO A 436 17.73 -0.91 -4.09
C PRO A 436 16.94 -2.22 -4.28
N PRO A 437 17.27 -3.04 -5.29
CA PRO A 437 16.66 -4.35 -5.48
C PRO A 437 16.76 -5.23 -4.23
N GLY A 438 15.66 -5.88 -3.86
CA GLY A 438 15.56 -6.68 -2.64
C GLY A 438 15.18 -5.88 -1.39
N THR A 439 14.95 -4.57 -1.51
CA THR A 439 14.25 -3.80 -0.47
C THR A 439 12.82 -4.30 -0.35
N ASN A 440 12.33 -4.43 0.89
CA ASN A 440 10.95 -4.82 1.12
C ASN A 440 10.01 -3.67 0.66
N PRO A 441 8.95 -3.92 -0.15
CA PRO A 441 7.98 -2.91 -0.57
C PRO A 441 7.45 -2.00 0.54
N TRP A 442 7.23 -2.50 1.77
CA TRP A 442 6.73 -1.67 2.88
C TRP A 442 7.77 -0.72 3.48
N THR A 443 9.04 -0.97 3.21
CA THR A 443 10.15 -0.11 3.62
C THR A 443 10.66 0.75 2.46
N ASP A 444 10.05 0.62 1.28
CA ASP A 444 10.46 1.36 0.09
C ASP A 444 10.08 2.84 0.22
N LYS A 445 11.10 3.71 0.26
CA LYS A 445 10.94 5.16 0.40
C LYS A 445 10.68 5.87 -0.92
N SER A 446 10.80 5.19 -2.06
CA SER A 446 10.69 5.82 -3.38
C SER A 446 9.30 6.41 -3.67
N GLY A 447 8.26 5.85 -3.05
CA GLY A 447 6.89 6.37 -3.09
C GLY A 447 6.71 7.76 -2.48
N TYR A 448 7.71 8.29 -1.75
CA TYR A 448 7.66 9.60 -1.10
C TYR A 448 8.18 10.76 -1.96
N SER A 449 8.59 10.48 -3.20
CA SER A 449 9.04 11.52 -4.12
C SER A 449 7.84 12.23 -4.78
N GLY A 450 8.03 13.51 -5.12
CA GLY A 450 7.03 14.29 -5.84
C GLY A 450 6.62 13.66 -7.16
N ALA A 451 7.62 13.09 -7.85
CA ALA A 451 7.42 12.33 -9.06
C ALA A 451 6.55 11.09 -8.82
N ALA A 452 6.81 10.28 -7.77
CA ALA A 452 6.00 9.10 -7.47
C ALA A 452 4.53 9.43 -7.21
N MET A 453 4.25 10.50 -6.47
CA MET A 453 2.88 10.95 -6.20
C MET A 453 2.20 11.47 -7.46
N LEU A 454 2.89 12.29 -8.26
CA LEU A 454 2.38 12.78 -9.53
C LEU A 454 2.07 11.61 -10.48
N SER A 455 2.93 10.59 -10.54
CA SER A 455 2.67 9.37 -11.31
C SER A 455 1.48 8.59 -10.76
N SER A 456 1.30 8.52 -9.45
CA SER A 456 0.17 7.79 -8.82
C SER A 456 -1.17 8.47 -9.09
N PHE A 457 -1.30 9.76 -8.74
CA PHE A 457 -2.53 10.54 -9.00
C PHE A 457 -2.77 10.78 -10.48
N GLY A 458 -1.69 11.02 -11.22
CA GLY A 458 -1.75 11.19 -12.67
C GLY A 458 -2.16 9.90 -13.37
N SER A 459 -1.78 8.72 -12.88
CA SER A 459 -2.30 7.45 -13.42
C SER A 459 -3.73 7.17 -12.98
N LEU A 460 -4.14 7.67 -11.81
CA LEU A 460 -5.51 7.57 -11.33
C LEU A 460 -6.48 8.36 -12.24
N ILE A 461 -6.14 9.62 -12.54
CA ILE A 461 -7.03 10.53 -13.28
C ILE A 461 -6.76 10.44 -14.80
N GLY A 462 -5.50 10.28 -15.18
CA GLY A 462 -5.03 10.32 -16.57
C GLY A 462 -5.73 9.34 -17.50
N VAL A 463 -6.11 8.18 -16.98
CA VAL A 463 -6.77 7.11 -17.75
C VAL A 463 -8.15 7.52 -18.25
N TRP A 464 -8.82 8.43 -17.55
CA TRP A 464 -10.15 8.90 -17.93
C TRP A 464 -10.13 9.84 -19.13
N PHE A 465 -9.04 10.57 -19.40
CA PHE A 465 -9.03 11.55 -20.50
C PHE A 465 -9.20 10.91 -21.89
N PRO A 466 -8.39 9.91 -22.29
CA PRO A 466 -8.60 9.27 -23.59
C PRO A 466 -9.85 8.38 -23.61
N LEU A 467 -10.30 7.92 -22.43
CA LEU A 467 -11.46 7.04 -22.29
C LEU A 467 -12.81 7.79 -22.37
N ALA A 468 -12.86 9.02 -21.84
CA ALA A 468 -14.09 9.77 -21.62
C ALA A 468 -14.96 9.95 -22.88
N PRO A 469 -14.43 10.31 -24.07
CA PRO A 469 -15.28 10.51 -25.25
C PRO A 469 -16.13 9.28 -25.60
N GLY A 470 -15.54 8.08 -25.51
CA GLY A 470 -16.24 6.84 -25.77
C GLY A 470 -17.11 6.38 -24.60
N ALA A 471 -16.60 6.48 -23.37
CA ALA A 471 -17.34 6.06 -22.18
C ALA A 471 -18.60 6.90 -21.93
N ILE A 472 -18.55 8.21 -22.18
CA ILE A 472 -19.71 9.10 -22.06
C ILE A 472 -20.80 8.69 -23.06
N LEU A 473 -20.43 8.44 -24.33
CA LEU A 473 -21.40 8.02 -25.34
C LEU A 473 -21.96 6.62 -25.07
N LEU A 474 -21.14 5.69 -24.55
CA LEU A 474 -21.62 4.39 -24.10
C LEU A 474 -22.66 4.53 -22.97
N ALA A 475 -22.39 5.40 -22.00
CA ALA A 475 -23.33 5.65 -20.91
C ALA A 475 -24.64 6.27 -21.43
N ILE A 476 -24.56 7.30 -22.27
CA ILE A 476 -25.74 7.94 -22.89
C ILE A 476 -26.55 6.92 -23.70
N GLY A 477 -25.88 6.10 -24.51
CA GLY A 477 -26.53 5.07 -25.30
C GLY A 477 -27.23 4.02 -24.45
N TYR A 478 -26.62 3.62 -23.33
CA TYR A 478 -27.19 2.66 -22.40
C TYR A 478 -28.43 3.24 -21.68
N PHE A 479 -28.32 4.43 -21.09
CA PHE A 479 -29.43 5.03 -20.34
C PHE A 479 -30.61 5.45 -21.22
N ASN A 480 -30.36 5.86 -22.47
CA ASN A 480 -31.40 6.28 -23.40
C ASN A 480 -31.85 5.16 -24.35
N SER A 481 -31.37 3.92 -24.17
CA SER A 481 -31.64 2.78 -25.08
C SER A 481 -31.37 3.09 -26.56
N SER A 482 -30.38 3.93 -26.85
CA SER A 482 -30.04 4.37 -28.21
C SER A 482 -28.89 3.54 -28.78
N GLN A 483 -29.21 2.71 -29.76
CA GLN A 483 -28.23 1.85 -30.44
C GLN A 483 -27.14 2.65 -31.16
N MET A 484 -27.48 3.82 -31.72
CA MET A 484 -26.53 4.69 -32.41
C MET A 484 -25.41 5.15 -31.45
N PHE A 485 -25.78 5.66 -30.27
CA PHE A 485 -24.79 6.13 -29.29
C PHE A 485 -23.97 4.98 -28.70
N LEU A 486 -24.55 3.78 -28.54
CA LEU A 486 -23.81 2.59 -28.11
C LEU A 486 -22.73 2.19 -29.13
N ILE A 487 -23.05 2.17 -30.42
CA ILE A 487 -22.09 1.81 -31.47
C ILE A 487 -20.96 2.85 -31.56
N ILE A 488 -21.32 4.13 -31.62
CA ILE A 488 -20.33 5.21 -31.69
C ILE A 488 -19.46 5.22 -30.43
N GLY A 489 -20.07 5.06 -29.26
CA GLY A 489 -19.36 4.96 -27.98
C GLY A 489 -18.38 3.78 -27.95
N ALA A 490 -18.81 2.60 -28.39
CA ALA A 490 -17.97 1.41 -28.45
C ALA A 490 -16.76 1.57 -29.39
N ILE A 491 -16.94 2.28 -30.51
CA ILE A 491 -15.84 2.58 -31.43
C ILE A 491 -14.87 3.59 -30.78
N LEU A 492 -15.39 4.70 -30.27
CA LEU A 492 -14.56 5.77 -29.71
C LEU A 492 -13.80 5.34 -28.45
N VAL A 493 -14.38 4.47 -27.62
CA VAL A 493 -13.74 4.01 -26.37
C VAL A 493 -12.50 3.17 -26.65
N ILE A 494 -12.34 2.62 -27.85
CA ILE A 494 -11.11 1.93 -28.27
C ILE A 494 -10.25 2.84 -29.15
N ALA A 495 -10.86 3.51 -30.14
CA ALA A 495 -10.12 4.28 -31.14
C ALA A 495 -9.33 5.45 -30.51
N VAL A 496 -9.93 6.19 -29.57
CA VAL A 496 -9.27 7.33 -28.93
C VAL A 496 -8.12 6.86 -28.02
N PRO A 497 -8.29 5.89 -27.11
CA PRO A 497 -7.16 5.34 -26.35
C PRO A 497 -6.07 4.69 -27.21
N ALA A 498 -6.43 4.00 -28.30
CA ALA A 498 -5.46 3.40 -29.21
C ALA A 498 -4.61 4.46 -29.92
N ALA A 499 -5.24 5.52 -30.44
CA ALA A 499 -4.56 6.64 -31.05
C ALA A 499 -3.66 7.37 -30.05
N ALA A 500 -4.16 7.61 -28.83
CA ALA A 500 -3.40 8.20 -27.74
C ALA A 500 -2.18 7.34 -27.36
N TYR A 501 -2.35 6.02 -27.23
CA TYR A 501 -1.27 5.09 -26.93
C TYR A 501 -0.16 5.12 -27.99
N TYR A 502 -0.53 5.11 -29.26
CA TYR A 502 0.43 5.22 -30.37
C TYR A 502 1.16 6.57 -30.36
N ALA A 503 0.43 7.68 -30.22
CA ALA A 503 1.01 9.02 -30.18
C ALA A 503 2.00 9.16 -29.00
N VAL A 504 1.60 8.72 -27.82
CA VAL A 504 2.43 8.68 -26.61
C VAL A 504 3.70 7.87 -26.84
N GLN A 505 3.59 6.69 -27.45
CA GLN A 505 4.75 5.85 -27.72
C GLN A 505 5.77 6.58 -28.61
N VAL A 506 5.32 7.23 -29.69
CA VAL A 506 6.20 8.00 -30.58
C VAL A 506 6.83 9.18 -29.85
N MET A 507 6.05 9.91 -29.04
CA MET A 507 6.54 11.04 -28.24
C MET A 507 7.61 10.60 -27.23
N CYS A 508 7.38 9.49 -26.52
CA CYS A 508 8.30 8.96 -25.52
C CYS A 508 9.63 8.51 -26.15
N ILE A 509 9.59 7.84 -27.30
CA ILE A 509 10.80 7.44 -28.05
C ILE A 509 11.63 8.69 -28.37
N ARG A 510 11.02 9.70 -29.02
CA ARG A 510 11.70 10.94 -29.40
C ARG A 510 12.26 11.69 -28.19
N ARG A 511 11.54 11.70 -27.07
CA ARG A 511 11.99 12.33 -25.82
C ARG A 511 13.24 11.62 -25.30
N ILE A 512 13.19 10.31 -25.14
CA ILE A 512 14.28 9.53 -24.55
C ILE A 512 15.53 9.60 -25.45
N GLU A 513 15.38 9.50 -26.77
CA GLU A 513 16.50 9.65 -27.71
C GLU A 513 17.28 10.95 -27.50
N LYS A 514 16.59 12.06 -27.20
CA LYS A 514 17.22 13.36 -26.95
C LYS A 514 17.81 13.51 -25.55
N SER A 515 17.50 12.61 -24.62
CA SER A 515 17.70 12.84 -23.18
C SER A 515 18.15 11.65 -22.37
N VAL A 516 18.70 10.63 -23.03
CA VAL A 516 19.26 9.46 -22.34
C VAL A 516 20.18 9.84 -21.17
N PRO A 517 21.10 10.83 -21.29
CA PRO A 517 21.97 11.21 -20.17
C PRO A 517 21.20 11.84 -19.00
N GLU A 518 20.22 12.70 -19.28
CA GLU A 518 19.38 13.33 -18.26
C GLU A 518 18.54 12.30 -17.51
N LEU A 519 17.95 11.36 -18.26
CA LEU A 519 17.17 10.26 -17.73
C LEU A 519 18.05 9.39 -16.82
N PHE A 520 19.23 9.00 -17.29
CA PHE A 520 20.16 8.20 -16.50
C PHE A 520 20.63 8.93 -15.24
N ASN A 521 20.89 10.24 -15.30
CA ASN A 521 21.27 11.02 -14.12
C ASN A 521 20.16 11.00 -13.04
N LYS A 522 18.88 11.00 -13.44
CA LYS A 522 17.75 10.91 -12.50
C LYS A 522 17.64 9.56 -11.79
N VAL A 523 17.87 8.45 -12.49
CA VAL A 523 17.60 7.10 -11.98
C VAL A 523 18.86 6.24 -11.75
N GLY A 524 20.05 6.78 -12.04
CA GLY A 524 21.34 6.10 -11.93
C GLY A 524 21.80 5.86 -10.48
N HIS A 525 20.97 6.19 -9.49
CA HIS A 525 21.20 5.97 -8.07
C HIS A 525 19.91 5.46 -7.41
N TRP A 526 20.06 4.79 -6.27
CA TRP A 526 18.92 4.33 -5.47
C TRP A 526 18.58 5.33 -4.37
N VAL A 527 17.30 5.37 -3.98
CA VAL A 527 16.84 6.13 -2.80
C VAL A 527 17.35 5.43 -1.53
N SER A 528 17.90 6.21 -0.59
CA SER A 528 18.43 5.73 0.70
C SER A 528 17.49 5.97 1.89
#